data_AF-A0A1M3PGW6-F1
#
_entry.id   AF-A0A1M3PGW6-F1
#
_cell.length_a   1.000
_cell.length_b   1.000
_cell.length_c   1.000
_cell.angle_alpha   90.00
_cell.angle_beta   90.00
_cell.angle_gamma   90.00
#
_symmetry.space_group_name_H-M   'P 1'
#
loop_
_entity.id
_entity.type
_entity.pdbx_description
1 polymer ?
#
loop_
_entity_poly.entity_id
_entity_poly.type
_entity_poly.pdbx_seq_one_letter_code
_entity_poly.pdbx_strand_id
1 'polypeptide(L)'
;MSAPDLFTIGYQGTTSAHLLAALREAGVAHVLDIRAVPQSRKPGFSKTLLGGSLAEIGIGYTHLRGLGTPKPGRDAARSGKAALMHEIFTAHMRTPEAQFDLQQARALTAAAPCCLLCFERDHTQCHREIVAGLLGGTVRHLVAEAA
;
A
#
# COMPACT_ATOMS: atom_id res chain seq x y z
N MET A 1 17.36 -5.11 -18.49
CA MET A 1 15.98 -4.69 -18.24
C MET A 1 15.97 -4.03 -16.87
N SER A 2 15.60 -2.76 -16.76
CA SER A 2 15.44 -2.10 -15.47
C SER A 2 14.30 -2.77 -14.71
N ALA A 3 14.41 -2.90 -13.38
CA ALA A 3 13.31 -3.41 -12.56
C ALA A 3 12.06 -2.53 -12.76
N PRO A 4 10.84 -3.09 -12.73
CA PRO A 4 9.61 -2.32 -12.85
C PRO A 4 9.51 -1.23 -11.77
N ASP A 5 8.87 -0.11 -12.10
CA ASP A 5 8.65 0.98 -11.15
C ASP A 5 7.78 0.52 -9.96
N LEU A 6 8.20 0.87 -8.75
CA LEU A 6 7.40 0.70 -7.53
C LEU A 6 6.75 2.02 -7.16
N PHE A 7 5.42 2.00 -7.08
CA PHE A 7 4.63 3.15 -6.66
C PHE A 7 4.12 2.96 -5.23
N THR A 8 3.78 4.06 -4.58
CA THR A 8 3.02 4.02 -3.33
C THR A 8 1.91 5.06 -3.36
N ILE A 9 0.79 4.78 -2.70
CA ILE A 9 -0.33 5.72 -2.62
C ILE A 9 -1.10 5.56 -1.30
N GLY A 10 -1.66 6.67 -0.84
CA GLY A 10 -2.46 6.74 0.38
C GLY A 10 -3.80 7.37 0.09
N TYR A 11 -4.89 6.79 0.58
CA TYR A 11 -6.23 7.26 0.24
C TYR A 11 -6.85 8.23 1.28
N GLN A 12 -6.10 8.65 2.30
CA GLN A 12 -6.57 9.65 3.26
C GLN A 12 -6.85 10.98 2.54
N GLY A 13 -8.07 11.47 2.70
CA GLY A 13 -8.51 12.73 2.09
C GLY A 13 -8.68 12.69 0.56
N THR A 14 -8.71 11.52 -0.10
CA THR A 14 -8.98 11.44 -1.57
C THR A 14 -10.36 10.82 -1.89
N THR A 15 -10.70 10.54 -3.14
CA THR A 15 -11.89 9.76 -3.53
C THR A 15 -11.45 8.49 -4.26
N SER A 16 -12.31 7.47 -4.37
CA SER A 16 -11.97 6.29 -5.19
C SER A 16 -11.70 6.70 -6.64
N ALA A 17 -12.48 7.65 -7.18
CA ALA A 17 -12.27 8.18 -8.53
C ALA A 17 -10.88 8.81 -8.72
N HIS A 18 -10.44 9.69 -7.82
CA HIS A 18 -9.11 10.31 -7.92
C HIS A 18 -7.99 9.30 -7.73
N LEU A 19 -8.17 8.31 -6.85
CA LEU A 19 -7.20 7.22 -6.70
C LEU A 19 -7.06 6.42 -8.00
N LEU A 20 -8.17 6.00 -8.61
CA LEU A 20 -8.16 5.24 -9.85
C LEU A 20 -7.54 6.04 -11.01
N ALA A 21 -7.82 7.34 -11.10
CA ALA A 21 -7.21 8.22 -12.08
C ALA A 21 -5.68 8.30 -11.91
N ALA A 22 -5.21 8.56 -10.69
CA ALA A 22 -3.78 8.64 -10.39
C ALA A 22 -3.04 7.32 -10.68
N LEU A 23 -3.65 6.17 -10.37
CA LEU A 23 -3.07 4.86 -10.66
C LEU A 23 -2.96 4.61 -12.17
N ARG A 24 -4.00 4.98 -12.93
CA ARG A 24 -4.02 4.83 -14.39
C ARG A 24 -3.00 5.74 -15.07
N GLU A 25 -2.92 7.00 -14.67
CA GLU A 25 -1.96 7.98 -15.19
C GLU A 25 -0.51 7.58 -14.92
N ALA A 26 -0.25 6.97 -13.76
CA ALA A 26 1.07 6.44 -13.41
C ALA A 26 1.44 5.14 -14.14
N GLY A 27 0.51 4.50 -14.86
CA GLY A 27 0.73 3.22 -15.52
C GLY A 27 0.85 2.04 -14.54
N VAL A 28 0.19 2.11 -13.38
CA VAL A 28 0.15 1.00 -12.42
C VAL A 28 -0.65 -0.16 -13.02
N ALA A 29 -0.07 -1.35 -13.00
CA ALA A 29 -0.72 -2.58 -13.46
C ALA A 29 -1.32 -3.40 -12.31
N HIS A 30 -0.80 -3.26 -11.08
CA HIS A 30 -1.26 -4.04 -9.93
C HIS A 30 -1.18 -3.26 -8.61
N VAL A 31 -2.23 -3.33 -7.80
CA VAL A 31 -2.27 -2.74 -6.46
C VAL A 31 -2.02 -3.81 -5.41
N LEU A 32 -1.03 -3.55 -4.54
CA LEU A 32 -0.74 -4.32 -3.35
C LEU A 32 -1.36 -3.61 -2.14
N ASP A 33 -2.54 -4.06 -1.71
CA ASP A 33 -3.15 -3.58 -0.48
C ASP A 33 -2.41 -4.17 0.71
N ILE A 34 -1.66 -3.33 1.40
CA ILE A 34 -0.86 -3.71 2.58
C ILE A 34 -1.59 -3.35 3.89
N ARG A 35 -2.90 -3.09 3.87
CA ARG A 35 -3.65 -2.83 5.10
C ARG A 35 -3.80 -4.10 5.93
N ALA A 36 -3.56 -4.00 7.23
CA ALA A 36 -3.88 -5.10 8.15
C ALA A 36 -5.39 -5.41 8.19
N VAL A 37 -6.24 -4.40 7.99
CA VAL A 37 -7.70 -4.52 7.90
C VAL A 37 -8.17 -3.77 6.66
N PRO A 38 -8.56 -4.46 5.57
CA PRO A 38 -8.94 -3.83 4.31
C PRO A 38 -10.43 -3.42 4.30
N GLN A 39 -10.93 -2.98 5.45
CA GLN A 39 -12.26 -2.39 5.61
C GLN A 39 -12.10 -0.88 5.77
N SER A 40 -12.96 -0.13 5.09
CA SER A 40 -12.94 1.33 5.13
C SER A 40 -14.36 1.86 5.19
N ARG A 41 -14.56 2.88 6.02
CA ARG A 41 -15.80 3.68 6.04
C ARG A 41 -15.87 4.68 4.89
N LYS A 42 -14.75 4.88 4.19
CA LYS A 42 -14.66 5.78 3.05
C LYS A 42 -15.23 5.06 1.81
N PRO A 43 -16.20 5.66 1.10
CA PRO A 43 -16.83 5.03 -0.05
C PRO A 43 -15.81 4.52 -1.09
N GLY A 44 -16.02 3.31 -1.60
CA GLY A 44 -15.17 2.70 -2.63
C GLY A 44 -13.84 2.09 -2.14
N PHE A 45 -13.50 2.19 -0.84
CA PHE A 45 -12.21 1.69 -0.32
C PHE A 45 -12.29 0.40 0.50
N SER A 46 -13.48 -0.22 0.63
CA SER A 46 -13.56 -1.59 1.16
C SER A 46 -12.96 -2.57 0.14
N LYS A 47 -12.35 -3.66 0.61
CA LYS A 47 -11.66 -4.66 -0.23
C LYS A 47 -12.42 -5.01 -1.52
N THR A 48 -13.69 -5.39 -1.39
CA THR A 48 -14.51 -5.84 -2.51
C THR A 48 -14.78 -4.73 -3.51
N LEU A 49 -15.18 -3.55 -3.05
CA LEU A 49 -15.47 -2.41 -3.93
C LEU A 49 -14.21 -1.93 -4.64
N LEU A 50 -13.12 -1.80 -3.90
CA LEU A 50 -11.84 -1.35 -4.45
C LEU A 50 -11.31 -2.35 -5.49
N GLY A 51 -11.32 -3.64 -5.18
CA GLY A 51 -10.92 -4.68 -6.12
C GLY A 51 -11.77 -4.69 -7.38
N GLY A 52 -13.08 -4.50 -7.26
CA GLY A 52 -14.00 -4.38 -8.40
C GLY A 52 -13.67 -3.17 -9.28
N SER A 53 -13.55 -1.98 -8.70
CA SER A 53 -13.25 -0.76 -9.46
C SER A 53 -11.85 -0.77 -10.10
N LEU A 54 -10.86 -1.44 -9.49
CA LEU A 54 -9.55 -1.64 -10.11
C LEU A 54 -9.63 -2.60 -11.30
N ALA A 55 -10.38 -3.70 -11.17
CA ALA A 55 -10.56 -4.65 -12.24
C ALA A 55 -11.27 -4.04 -13.46
N GLU A 56 -12.25 -3.15 -13.25
CA GLU A 56 -12.95 -2.41 -14.31
C GLU A 56 -11.99 -1.57 -15.18
N ILE A 57 -10.87 -1.12 -14.63
CA ILE A 57 -9.85 -0.35 -15.36
C ILE A 57 -8.61 -1.19 -15.69
N GLY A 58 -8.68 -2.52 -15.55
CA GLY A 58 -7.60 -3.44 -15.92
C GLY A 58 -6.44 -3.50 -14.92
N ILE A 59 -6.62 -3.05 -13.69
CA ILE A 59 -5.59 -3.09 -12.63
C ILE A 59 -5.83 -4.29 -11.71
N GLY A 60 -4.80 -5.11 -11.54
CA GLY A 60 -4.82 -6.24 -10.61
C GLY A 60 -4.85 -5.80 -9.14
N TYR A 61 -5.30 -6.68 -8.26
CA TYR A 61 -5.41 -6.40 -6.82
C TYR A 61 -5.00 -7.61 -5.98
N THR A 62 -4.03 -7.42 -5.08
CA THR A 62 -3.66 -8.42 -4.07
C THR A 62 -3.67 -7.79 -2.69
N HIS A 63 -4.31 -8.46 -1.73
CA HIS A 63 -4.28 -8.06 -0.33
C HIS A 63 -3.22 -8.87 0.42
N LEU A 64 -2.17 -8.18 0.90
CA LEU A 64 -1.02 -8.75 1.62
C LEU A 64 -1.11 -8.36 3.09
N ARG A 65 -1.93 -9.10 3.83
CA ARG A 65 -2.23 -8.80 5.24
C ARG A 65 -0.98 -8.81 6.13
N GLY A 66 -0.02 -9.69 5.85
CA GLY A 66 1.24 -9.81 6.56
C GLY A 66 2.09 -8.54 6.49
N LEU A 67 1.89 -7.69 5.48
CA LEU A 67 2.54 -6.39 5.34
C LEU A 67 1.79 -5.25 6.03
N GLY A 68 0.71 -5.56 6.76
CA GLY A 68 -0.09 -4.56 7.46
C GLY A 68 0.34 -4.31 8.88
N THR A 69 0.23 -3.04 9.30
CA THR A 69 0.60 -2.65 10.67
C THR A 69 -0.23 -3.41 11.71
N PRO A 70 0.40 -4.12 12.67
CA PRO A 70 -0.30 -4.83 13.73
C PRO A 70 -1.02 -3.85 14.66
N LYS A 71 -1.96 -4.35 15.48
CA LYS A 71 -2.83 -3.49 16.31
C LYS A 71 -2.04 -2.48 17.18
N PRO A 72 -0.99 -2.86 17.93
CA PRO A 72 -0.22 -1.91 18.72
C PRO A 72 0.41 -0.79 17.87
N GLY A 73 0.93 -1.12 16.68
CA GLY A 73 1.48 -0.13 15.75
C GLY A 73 0.42 0.82 15.19
N ARG A 74 -0.79 0.31 14.89
CA ARG A 74 -1.92 1.17 14.47
C ARG A 74 -2.36 2.12 15.58
N ASP A 75 -2.36 1.65 16.83
CA ASP A 75 -2.72 2.48 17.98
C ASP A 75 -1.64 3.57 18.23
N ALA A 76 -0.36 3.24 18.02
CA ALA A 76 0.73 4.22 18.02
C ALA A 76 0.59 5.27 16.91
N ALA A 77 0.31 4.86 15.66
CA ALA A 77 0.08 5.76 14.53
C ALA A 77 -1.06 6.75 14.80
N ARG A 78 -2.21 6.27 15.29
CA ARG A 78 -3.36 7.10 15.64
C ARG A 78 -3.07 8.10 16.75
N SER A 79 -2.13 7.78 17.63
CA SER A 79 -1.68 8.65 18.72
C SER A 79 -0.57 9.62 18.30
N GLY A 80 -0.23 9.70 17.01
CA GLY A 80 0.86 10.54 16.50
C GLY A 80 2.27 10.04 16.84
N LYS A 81 2.41 8.79 17.32
CA LYS A 81 3.69 8.21 17.73
C LYS A 81 4.33 7.44 16.58
N ALA A 82 4.74 8.15 15.53
CA ALA A 82 5.29 7.56 14.30
C ALA A 82 6.53 6.68 14.56
N ALA A 83 7.48 7.14 15.37
CA ALA A 83 8.69 6.37 15.70
C ALA A 83 8.37 5.03 16.39
N LEU A 84 7.43 5.03 17.34
CA LEU A 84 6.97 3.80 18.00
C LEU A 84 6.25 2.87 17.02
N MET A 85 5.45 3.43 16.11
CA MET A 85 4.82 2.64 15.05
C MET A 85 5.87 1.97 14.16
N HIS A 86 6.92 2.69 13.75
CA HIS A 86 8.01 2.15 12.93
C HIS A 86 8.78 1.04 13.65
N GLU A 87 9.06 1.21 14.94
CA GLU A 87 9.71 0.17 15.76
C GLU A 87 8.86 -1.12 15.79
N ILE A 88 7.57 -0.99 16.15
CA ILE A 88 6.65 -2.11 16.22
C ILE A 88 6.51 -2.79 14.85
N PHE A 89 6.38 -2.00 13.78
CA PHE A 89 6.23 -2.55 12.44
C PHE A 89 7.51 -3.24 11.94
N THR A 90 8.68 -2.70 12.25
CA THR A 90 9.97 -3.31 11.89
C THR A 90 10.16 -4.66 12.60
N ALA A 91 9.75 -4.78 13.86
CA ALA A 91 9.72 -6.06 14.56
C ALA A 91 8.72 -7.04 13.92
N HIS A 92 7.52 -6.56 13.58
CA HIS A 92 6.49 -7.33 12.88
C HIS A 92 6.96 -7.87 11.52
N MET A 93 7.77 -7.11 10.78
CA MET A 93 8.33 -7.59 9.52
C MET A 93 9.20 -8.84 9.65
N ARG A 94 9.59 -9.26 10.85
CA ARG A 94 10.36 -10.49 11.08
C ARG A 94 9.49 -11.74 11.24
N THR A 95 8.16 -11.61 11.28
CA THR A 95 7.29 -12.80 11.43
C THR A 95 7.22 -13.61 10.14
N PRO A 96 6.95 -14.92 10.21
CA PRO A 96 6.81 -15.77 9.02
C PRO A 96 5.75 -15.27 8.03
N GLU A 97 4.63 -14.76 8.53
CA GLU A 97 3.53 -14.24 7.70
C GLU A 97 3.95 -12.99 6.94
N ALA A 98 4.69 -12.08 7.59
CA ALA A 98 5.20 -10.88 6.95
C ALA A 98 6.25 -11.22 5.88
N GLN A 99 7.12 -12.19 6.16
CA GLN A 99 8.13 -12.65 5.20
C GLN A 99 7.51 -13.35 3.99
N PHE A 100 6.48 -14.17 4.20
CA PHE A 100 5.74 -14.83 3.12
C PHE A 100 5.08 -13.79 2.18
N ASP A 101 4.37 -12.82 2.73
CA ASP A 101 3.75 -11.77 1.93
C ASP A 101 4.78 -10.82 1.29
N LEU A 102 5.93 -10.60 1.93
CA LEU A 102 7.04 -9.85 1.33
C LEU A 102 7.61 -10.57 0.11
N GLN A 103 7.73 -11.89 0.15
CA GLN A 103 8.15 -12.68 -1.01
C GLN A 103 7.13 -12.61 -2.15
N GLN A 104 5.84 -12.69 -1.83
CA GLN A 104 4.78 -12.50 -2.83
C GLN A 104 4.83 -11.10 -3.45
N ALA A 105 5.01 -10.05 -2.64
CA ALA A 105 5.18 -8.68 -3.13
C ALA A 105 6.38 -8.59 -4.09
N ARG A 106 7.53 -9.17 -3.75
CA ARG A 106 8.72 -9.20 -4.62
C ARG A 106 8.44 -9.85 -5.98
N ALA A 107 7.72 -10.97 -5.99
CA ALA A 107 7.36 -11.65 -7.23
C ALA A 107 6.45 -10.77 -8.11
N LEU A 108 5.47 -10.09 -7.51
CA LEU A 108 4.55 -9.19 -8.22
C LEU A 108 5.27 -7.96 -8.75
N THR A 109 6.11 -7.31 -7.94
CA THR A 109 6.88 -6.12 -8.34
C THR A 109 7.94 -6.42 -9.39
N ALA A 110 8.41 -7.67 -9.48
CA ALA A 110 9.32 -8.09 -10.55
C ALA A 110 8.59 -8.32 -11.90
N ALA A 111 7.29 -8.63 -11.85
CA ALA A 111 6.50 -8.94 -13.03
C ALA A 111 5.84 -7.72 -13.68
N ALA A 112 5.45 -6.71 -12.89
CA ALA A 112 4.71 -5.55 -13.40
C ALA A 112 4.86 -4.31 -12.50
N PRO A 113 4.56 -3.10 -13.01
CA PRO A 113 4.52 -1.87 -12.22
C PRO A 113 3.44 -1.98 -11.13
N CYS A 114 3.87 -2.00 -9.87
CA CYS A 114 2.99 -2.23 -8.72
C CYS A 114 2.85 -0.97 -7.86
N CYS A 115 1.72 -0.82 -7.18
CA CYS A 115 1.49 0.26 -6.22
C CYS A 115 1.15 -0.29 -4.83
N LEU A 116 1.93 0.08 -3.81
CA LEU A 116 1.60 -0.16 -2.41
C LEU A 116 0.51 0.79 -1.96
N LEU A 117 -0.59 0.25 -1.44
CA LEU A 117 -1.73 1.02 -0.95
C LEU A 117 -1.84 0.93 0.58
N CYS A 118 -1.86 2.09 1.25
CA CYS A 118 -2.23 2.20 2.66
C CYS A 118 -3.28 3.32 2.88
N PHE A 119 -3.68 3.56 4.13
CA PHE A 119 -4.62 4.63 4.45
C PHE A 119 -3.96 6.01 4.39
N GLU A 120 -2.85 6.18 5.10
CA GLU A 120 -2.23 7.48 5.40
C GLU A 120 -1.76 8.21 4.13
N ARG A 121 -2.04 9.51 4.04
CA ARG A 121 -1.59 10.33 2.89
C ARG A 121 -0.08 10.49 2.90
N ASP A 122 0.50 10.77 4.06
CA ASP A 122 1.94 10.92 4.26
C ASP A 122 2.61 9.53 4.37
N HIS A 123 3.61 9.26 3.54
CA HIS A 123 4.33 7.97 3.55
C HIS A 123 5.27 7.85 4.75
N THR A 124 5.80 8.97 5.25
CA THR A 124 6.79 9.01 6.33
C THR A 124 6.18 8.64 7.69
N GLN A 125 4.85 8.69 7.78
CA GLN A 125 4.11 8.39 9.01
C GLN A 125 3.42 7.02 8.96
N CYS A 126 3.75 6.17 7.99
CA CYS A 126 3.11 4.87 7.83
C CYS A 126 4.11 3.75 7.52
N HIS A 127 3.58 2.54 7.39
CA HIS A 127 4.33 1.31 7.19
C HIS A 127 4.79 1.14 5.73
N ARG A 128 4.18 1.86 4.78
CA ARG A 128 4.46 1.66 3.35
C ARG A 128 5.87 2.04 2.96
N GLU A 129 6.47 3.02 3.65
CA GLU A 129 7.87 3.40 3.43
C GLU A 129 8.83 2.27 3.81
N ILE A 130 8.56 1.60 4.93
CA ILE A 130 9.33 0.43 5.37
C ILE A 130 9.18 -0.71 4.36
N VAL A 131 7.95 -1.02 3.92
CA VAL A 131 7.71 -2.07 2.92
C VAL A 131 8.40 -1.73 1.59
N ALA A 132 8.29 -0.48 1.12
CA ALA A 132 8.94 -0.05 -0.11
C ALA A 132 10.47 -0.17 -0.03
N GLY A 133 11.08 0.22 1.10
CA GLY A 133 12.52 0.05 1.33
C GLY A 133 12.96 -1.42 1.31
N LEU A 134 12.15 -2.34 1.81
CA LEU A 134 12.43 -3.79 1.79
C LEU A 134 12.26 -4.45 0.41
N LEU A 135 11.43 -3.87 -0.45
CA LEU A 135 11.27 -4.27 -1.84
C LEU A 135 12.40 -3.71 -2.73
N GLY A 136 12.93 -2.53 -2.37
CA GLY A 136 14.02 -1.88 -3.06
C GLY A 136 13.60 -1.24 -4.39
N GLY A 137 14.58 -0.75 -5.15
CA GLY A 137 14.36 -0.07 -6.42
C GLY A 137 13.97 1.41 -6.28
N THR A 138 13.61 2.02 -7.41
CA THR A 138 13.15 3.41 -7.46
C THR A 138 11.69 3.48 -7.02
N VAL A 139 11.42 4.19 -5.93
CA VAL A 139 10.08 4.36 -5.37
C VAL A 139 9.52 5.72 -5.79
N ARG A 140 8.29 5.73 -6.32
CA ARG A 140 7.54 6.95 -6.66
C ARG A 140 6.30 7.07 -5.78
N HIS A 141 6.20 8.15 -5.03
CA HIS A 141 5.06 8.42 -4.16
C HIS A 141 3.99 9.19 -4.95
N LEU A 142 2.85 8.54 -5.20
CA LEU A 142 1.70 9.14 -5.89
C LEU A 142 0.85 9.91 -4.90
N VAL A 143 0.25 11.00 -5.36
CA VAL A 143 -0.77 11.75 -4.62
C VAL A 143 -2.04 11.79 -5.45
N ALA A 144 -3.13 11.28 -4.89
CA ALA A 144 -4.44 11.38 -5.51
C ALA A 144 -5.10 12.70 -5.11
N GLU A 145 -4.71 13.78 -5.77
CA GLU A 145 -5.33 15.10 -5.58
C GLU A 145 -6.55 15.25 -6.50
N ALA A 146 -7.48 16.10 -6.09
CA ALA A 146 -8.50 16.59 -7.01
C ALA A 146 -7.81 17.56 -7.98
N ALA A 147 -8.03 17.39 -9.28
CA ALA A 147 -7.71 18.43 -10.25
C ALA A 147 -8.52 19.72 -9.97
#